data_AF-A0A949H9N9-F1
#
_entry.id   AF-A0A949H9N9-F1
#
_cell.length_a   1.000
_cell.length_b   1.000
_cell.length_c   1.000
_cell.angle_alpha   90.00
_cell.angle_beta   90.00
_cell.angle_gamma   90.00
#
_symmetry.space_group_name_H-M   'P 1'
#
loop_
_entity.id
_entity.type
_entity.pdbx_description
1 polymer ?
#
loop_
_entity_poly.entity_id
_entity_poly.type
_entity_poly.pdbx_seq_one_letter_code
_entity_poly.pdbx_strand_id
1 'polypeptide(L)'
;DRRCMDGGVSGSGTHLDLLAGAERVVVLSLTDGSVTDVGTMTQAPGGFAAELADLRDTGTEVFLRSPESMDIERLMDPTAVPEAIAMARRQAAADVDALRAFIA
;
A
#
# COMPACT_ATOMS: atom_id res chain seq x y z
N ASP A 1 3.94 13.45 -28.50
CA ASP A 1 4.50 12.28 -27.82
C ASP A 1 4.44 12.50 -26.32
N ARG A 2 3.88 11.58 -25.53
CA ARG A 2 3.78 11.74 -24.06
C ARG A 2 4.84 10.87 -23.41
N ARG A 3 5.76 11.52 -22.67
CA ARG A 3 6.76 10.81 -21.85
C ARG A 3 6.11 10.44 -20.53
N CYS A 4 6.26 9.18 -20.12
CA CYS A 4 5.68 8.64 -18.89
C CYS A 4 6.79 8.20 -17.92
N MET A 5 6.50 8.32 -16.62
CA MET A 5 7.29 7.77 -15.52
C MET A 5 6.47 6.69 -14.82
N ASP A 6 7.11 5.95 -13.90
CA ASP A 6 6.40 5.06 -13.00
C ASP A 6 5.38 5.83 -12.15
N GLY A 7 4.18 5.27 -11.98
CA GLY A 7 3.06 5.92 -11.30
C GLY A 7 3.28 6.14 -9.80
N GLY A 8 4.13 5.33 -9.16
CA GLY A 8 4.50 5.48 -7.75
C GLY A 8 5.23 6.78 -7.46
N VAL A 9 5.83 7.42 -8.47
CA VAL A 9 6.41 8.76 -8.36
C VAL A 9 5.34 9.79 -7.98
N SER A 10 4.09 9.59 -8.43
CA SER A 10 2.97 10.53 -8.34
C SER A 10 1.97 10.22 -7.23
N GLY A 11 2.08 9.11 -6.51
CA GLY A 11 1.10 8.74 -5.49
C GLY A 11 1.02 7.24 -5.22
N SER A 12 0.02 6.83 -4.43
CA SER A 12 -0.23 5.41 -4.13
C SER A 12 -1.23 4.74 -5.08
N GLY A 13 -2.00 5.53 -5.84
CA GLY A 13 -3.07 5.05 -6.73
C GLY A 13 -4.42 4.81 -6.06
N THR A 14 -4.51 4.91 -4.74
CA THR A 14 -5.76 4.69 -3.95
C THR A 14 -6.90 5.64 -4.31
N HIS A 15 -6.61 6.82 -4.85
CA HIS A 15 -7.61 7.74 -5.38
C HIS A 15 -8.44 7.13 -6.54
N LEU A 16 -7.97 6.07 -7.20
CA LEU A 16 -8.73 5.35 -8.21
C LEU A 16 -9.83 4.48 -7.59
N ASP A 17 -9.60 3.91 -6.41
CA ASP A 17 -10.62 3.17 -5.67
C ASP A 17 -11.73 4.11 -5.20
N LEU A 18 -11.35 5.33 -4.80
CA LEU A 18 -12.28 6.42 -4.49
C LEU A 18 -13.14 6.76 -5.71
N LEU A 19 -12.52 6.95 -6.87
CA LEU A 19 -13.22 7.24 -8.13
C LEU A 19 -14.15 6.09 -8.55
N ALA A 20 -13.75 4.85 -8.31
CA ALA A 20 -14.55 3.67 -8.59
C ALA A 20 -15.75 3.51 -7.64
N GLY A 21 -15.76 4.21 -6.50
CA GLY A 21 -16.79 4.08 -5.47
C GLY A 21 -16.73 2.71 -4.78
N ALA A 22 -15.52 2.19 -4.55
CA ALA A 22 -15.34 0.89 -3.91
C ALA A 22 -15.88 0.91 -2.47
N GLU A 23 -16.74 -0.04 -2.10
CA GLU A 23 -17.23 -0.17 -0.72
C GLU A 23 -16.14 -0.72 0.21
N ARG A 24 -15.26 -1.59 -0.31
CA ARG A 24 -14.17 -2.24 0.41
C ARG A 24 -12.91 -2.25 -0.43
N VAL A 25 -11.77 -1.88 0.15
CA VAL A 25 -10.47 -1.81 -0.53
C VAL A 25 -9.43 -2.58 0.27
N VAL A 26 -8.68 -3.45 -0.42
CA VAL A 26 -7.49 -4.11 0.12
C VAL A 26 -6.26 -3.36 -0.37
N VAL A 27 -5.50 -2.77 0.55
CA VAL A 27 -4.28 -2.02 0.24
C VAL A 27 -3.06 -2.82 0.71
N LEU A 28 -2.17 -3.15 -0.22
CA LEU A 28 -0.86 -3.72 0.07
C LEU A 28 0.19 -2.62 -0.16
N SER A 29 0.83 -2.16 0.90
CA SER A 29 1.80 -1.05 0.84
C SER A 29 3.10 -1.44 1.51
N LEU A 30 4.24 -0.98 0.96
CA LEU A 30 5.55 -1.13 1.62
C LEU A 30 5.66 -0.31 2.91
N THR A 31 4.74 0.64 3.13
CA THR A 31 4.60 1.42 4.36
C THR A 31 3.27 1.09 5.05
N ASP A 32 3.24 1.21 6.37
CA ASP A 32 2.06 0.93 7.21
C ASP A 32 1.05 2.08 7.31
N GLY A 33 1.24 3.13 6.51
CA GLY A 33 0.42 4.33 6.57
C GLY A 33 0.73 5.23 7.77
N SER A 34 1.80 4.96 8.52
CA SER A 34 2.32 5.92 9.51
C SER A 34 2.71 7.24 8.82
N VAL A 35 2.45 8.35 9.50
CA VAL A 35 2.76 9.68 8.97
C VAL A 35 4.26 9.87 8.95
N THR A 36 4.80 10.17 7.77
CA THR A 36 6.20 10.56 7.60
C THR A 36 6.31 12.08 7.54
N ASP A 37 7.24 12.66 8.30
CA ASP A 37 7.52 14.11 8.26
C ASP A 37 8.24 14.54 6.98
N VAL A 38 8.72 13.56 6.20
CA VAL A 38 9.44 13.76 4.95
C VAL A 38 8.61 13.18 3.80
N GLY A 39 8.37 14.01 2.79
CA GLY A 39 7.78 13.60 1.52
C GLY A 39 8.78 12.80 0.70
N THR A 40 8.28 11.86 -0.11
CA THR A 40 9.11 11.02 -0.97
C THR A 40 8.69 11.22 -2.43
N MET A 41 9.65 11.42 -3.33
CA MET A 41 9.38 11.74 -4.74
C MET A 41 8.48 12.98 -4.88
N THR A 42 7.26 12.84 -5.44
CA THR A 42 6.29 13.94 -5.53
C THR A 42 5.17 13.86 -4.49
N GLN A 43 5.22 12.89 -3.57
CA GLN A 43 4.28 12.81 -2.47
C GLN A 43 4.64 13.80 -1.36
N ALA A 44 3.64 14.55 -0.89
CA ALA A 44 3.77 15.39 0.29
C ALA A 44 4.01 14.53 1.56
N PRO A 45 4.66 15.08 2.59
CA PRO A 45 4.69 14.46 3.92
C PRO A 45 3.28 14.02 4.36
N GLY A 46 3.14 12.78 4.82
CA GLY A 46 1.85 12.21 5.22
C GLY A 46 0.82 12.01 4.09
N GLY A 47 1.19 12.21 2.82
CA GLY A 47 0.25 12.15 1.69
C GLY A 47 -0.52 10.82 1.58
N PHE A 48 0.16 9.69 1.76
CA PHE A 48 -0.49 8.38 1.74
C PHE A 48 -1.49 8.20 2.89
N ALA A 49 -1.18 8.71 4.09
CA ALA A 49 -2.09 8.66 5.23
C ALA A 49 -3.35 9.51 4.98
N ALA A 50 -3.21 10.66 4.32
CA ALA A 50 -4.33 11.49 3.89
C ALA A 50 -5.21 10.78 2.84
N GLU A 51 -4.60 10.14 1.83
CA GLU A 51 -5.35 9.37 0.83
C GLU A 51 -6.16 8.22 1.45
N LEU A 52 -5.59 7.53 2.46
CA LEU A 52 -6.31 6.49 3.21
C LEU A 52 -7.46 7.06 4.07
N ALA A 53 -7.30 8.27 4.60
CA ALA A 53 -8.36 8.96 5.33
C ALA A 53 -9.49 9.38 4.38
N ASP A 54 -9.17 9.96 3.23
CA ASP A 54 -10.15 10.37 2.22
C ASP A 54 -11.00 9.18 1.74
N LEU A 55 -10.38 8.01 1.53
CA LEU A 55 -11.12 6.77 1.23
C LEU A 55 -12.11 6.44 2.35
N ARG A 56 -11.65 6.39 3.61
CA ARG A 56 -12.49 6.04 4.76
C ARG A 56 -13.63 7.03 4.97
N ASP A 57 -13.40 8.32 4.71
CA ASP A 57 -14.40 9.38 4.86
C ASP A 57 -15.56 9.23 3.87
N THR A 58 -15.38 8.51 2.76
CA THR A 58 -16.48 8.14 1.86
C THR A 58 -17.33 6.95 2.34
N GLY A 59 -16.97 6.34 3.46
CA GLY A 59 -17.57 5.10 3.94
C GLY A 59 -16.91 3.84 3.39
N THR A 60 -15.79 3.98 2.67
CA THR A 60 -15.01 2.83 2.18
C THR A 60 -14.31 2.14 3.35
N GLU A 61 -14.53 0.84 3.50
CA GLU A 61 -13.75 0.04 4.45
C GLU A 61 -12.37 -0.29 3.86
N VAL A 62 -11.30 -0.18 4.65
CA VAL A 62 -9.93 -0.36 4.18
C VAL A 62 -9.21 -1.44 4.98
N PHE A 63 -8.76 -2.49 4.30
CA PHE A 63 -7.87 -3.51 4.84
C PHE A 63 -6.43 -3.24 4.36
N LEU A 64 -5.62 -2.61 5.21
CA LEU A 64 -4.22 -2.29 4.93
C LEU A 64 -3.29 -3.36 5.48
N ARG A 65 -2.31 -3.78 4.66
CA ARG A 65 -1.18 -4.62 5.07
C ARG A 65 0.14 -4.12 4.53
N SER A 66 1.17 -4.34 5.34
CA SER A 66 2.56 -4.01 5.03
C SER A 66 3.47 -5.18 5.40
N PRO A 67 4.66 -5.28 4.78
CA PRO A 67 5.63 -6.32 5.09
C PRO A 67 5.98 -6.39 6.58
N GLU A 68 6.31 -7.58 7.09
CA GLU A 68 6.82 -7.78 8.46
C GLU A 68 8.06 -6.92 8.72
N SER A 69 8.91 -6.80 7.69
CA SER A 69 10.07 -5.93 7.65
C SER A 69 10.37 -5.52 6.22
N MET A 70 11.01 -4.36 6.07
CA MET A 70 11.44 -3.84 4.76
C MET A 70 12.79 -3.14 4.92
N ASP A 71 13.74 -3.53 4.08
CA ASP A 71 15.05 -2.90 3.97
C ASP A 71 15.12 -2.12 2.65
N ILE A 72 15.12 -0.80 2.75
CA ILE A 72 15.13 0.10 1.60
C ILE A 72 16.40 -0.07 0.75
N GLU A 73 17.54 -0.43 1.37
CA GLU A 73 18.81 -0.58 0.66
C GLU A 73 18.82 -1.81 -0.24
N ARG A 74 17.97 -2.80 0.07
CA ARG A 74 17.84 -4.06 -0.67
C ARG A 74 16.67 -4.10 -1.64
N LEU A 75 15.95 -2.98 -1.83
CA LEU A 75 14.79 -2.94 -2.73
C LEU A 75 15.14 -3.34 -4.18
N MET A 76 16.36 -3.01 -4.61
CA MET A 76 16.88 -3.35 -5.94
C MET A 76 17.80 -4.58 -5.95
N ASP A 77 17.94 -5.27 -4.81
CA ASP A 77 18.77 -6.47 -4.69
C ASP A 77 17.96 -7.72 -5.09
N PRO A 78 18.25 -8.36 -6.24
CA PRO A 78 17.51 -9.54 -6.67
C PRO A 78 17.69 -10.74 -5.73
N THR A 79 18.76 -10.76 -4.92
CA THR A 79 18.99 -11.84 -3.96
C THR A 79 18.05 -11.76 -2.74
N ALA A 80 17.39 -10.63 -2.52
CA ALA A 80 16.38 -10.45 -1.47
C ALA A 80 15.01 -11.06 -1.85
N VAL A 81 14.75 -11.33 -3.13
CA VAL A 81 13.44 -11.77 -3.63
C VAL A 81 12.94 -13.08 -2.98
N PRO A 82 13.75 -14.15 -2.82
CA PRO A 82 13.28 -15.38 -2.19
C PRO A 82 12.82 -15.18 -0.74
N GLU A 83 13.53 -14.33 0.01
CA GLU A 83 13.18 -13.97 1.39
C GLU A 83 11.86 -13.20 1.44
N ALA A 84 11.68 -12.20 0.56
CA ALA A 84 10.45 -11.43 0.46
C ALA A 84 9.24 -12.31 0.09
N ILE A 85 9.40 -13.28 -0.81
CA ILE A 85 8.33 -14.25 -1.16
C ILE A 85 7.99 -15.14 0.04
N ALA A 86 9.00 -15.61 0.79
CA ALA A 86 8.77 -16.43 1.98
C ALA A 86 8.02 -15.63 3.06
N MET A 87 8.34 -14.35 3.23
CA MET A 87 7.62 -13.43 4.12
C MET A 87 6.16 -13.26 3.67
N ALA A 88 5.93 -12.93 2.40
CA ALA A 88 4.58 -12.76 1.88
C ALA A 88 3.69 -14.01 2.08
N ARG A 89 4.26 -15.21 1.94
CA ARG A 89 3.52 -16.47 2.20
C ARG A 89 3.12 -16.64 3.66
N ARG A 90 3.99 -16.27 4.60
CA ARG A 90 3.67 -16.34 6.04
C ARG A 90 2.59 -15.33 6.40
N GLN A 91 2.73 -14.09 5.95
CA GLN A 91 1.73 -13.04 6.21
C GLN A 91 0.38 -13.37 5.58
N ALA A 92 0.35 -13.81 4.32
CA ALA A 92 -0.91 -14.21 3.68
C ALA A 92 -1.60 -15.36 4.43
N ALA A 93 -0.86 -16.32 4.97
CA ALA A 93 -1.42 -17.39 5.78
C ALA A 93 -1.97 -16.87 7.13
N ALA A 94 -1.30 -15.89 7.75
CA ALA A 94 -1.78 -15.27 8.98
C ALA A 94 -3.00 -14.36 8.77
N ASP A 95 -3.09 -13.72 7.60
CA ASP A 95 -4.14 -12.75 7.28
C ASP A 95 -5.42 -13.38 6.71
N VAL A 96 -5.40 -14.67 6.34
CA VAL A 96 -6.48 -15.30 5.56
C VAL A 96 -7.85 -15.18 6.23
N ASP A 97 -7.94 -15.37 7.54
CA ASP A 97 -9.22 -15.32 8.25
C ASP A 97 -9.74 -13.89 8.38
N ALA A 98 -8.85 -12.94 8.65
CA ALA A 98 -9.20 -11.52 8.72
C ALA A 98 -9.62 -10.97 7.34
N LEU A 99 -8.90 -11.36 6.29
CA LEU A 99 -9.24 -10.99 4.92
C LEU A 99 -10.57 -11.62 4.51
N ARG A 100 -10.81 -12.90 4.83
CA ARG A 100 -12.09 -13.57 4.55
C ARG A 100 -13.26 -12.86 5.24
N ALA A 101 -13.10 -12.47 6.50
CA ALA A 101 -14.11 -11.72 7.22
C ALA A 101 -14.34 -10.33 6.62
N PHE A 102 -13.28 -9.68 6.11
CA PHE A 102 -13.36 -8.37 5.48
C PHE A 102 -14.08 -8.39 4.13
N ILE A 103 -13.85 -9.40 3.30
CA ILE A 103 -14.44 -9.47 1.94
C ILE A 103 -15.82 -10.14 1.88
N ALA A 104 -16.29 -10.71 2.99
CA ALA A 104 -17.57 -11.41 3.09
C ALA A 104 -18.75 -10.44 3.03
#